data_AF-A0A967CIU2-F1
#
_entry.id   AF-A0A967CIU2-F1
#
_cell.length_a   1.000
_cell.length_b   1.000
_cell.length_c   1.000
_cell.angle_alpha   90.00
_cell.angle_beta   90.00
_cell.angle_gamma   90.00
#
_symmetry.space_group_name_H-M   'P 1'
#
loop_
_entity.id
_entity.type
_entity.pdbx_description
1 polymer ?
#
loop_
_entity_poly.entity_id
_entity_poly.type
_entity_poly.pdbx_seq_one_letter_code
_entity_poly.pdbx_strand_id
1 'polypeptide(L)'
;MSVLVVDVGTTGLRAAVVRPDATIVGFTYEPLPPTSPFAGLVEFDGVAMRDAVLRVAHAALAVGGPVRAVGITAQRASTIVW
;
A
#
# COMPACT_ATOMS: atom_id res chain seq x y z
N MET A 1 19.24 -4.48 -8.40
CA MET A 1 18.30 -3.39 -8.76
C MET A 1 17.24 -3.25 -7.67
N SER A 2 16.70 -2.04 -7.47
CA SER A 2 15.67 -1.74 -6.48
C SER A 2 14.28 -2.21 -6.90
N VAL A 3 13.42 -2.45 -5.91
CA VAL A 3 12.01 -2.86 -6.07
C VAL A 3 11.15 -1.94 -5.22
N LEU A 4 10.03 -1.46 -5.77
CA LEU A 4 8.99 -0.81 -4.96
C LEU A 4 8.15 -1.91 -4.30
N VAL A 5 8.04 -1.90 -2.98
CA VAL A 5 7.15 -2.80 -2.25
C VAL A 5 5.94 -2.03 -1.80
N VAL A 6 4.75 -2.55 -2.09
CA VAL A 6 3.46 -2.02 -1.64
C VAL A 6 2.82 -3.03 -0.69
N ASP A 7 2.45 -2.57 0.50
CA ASP A 7 1.75 -3.36 1.52
C ASP A 7 0.38 -2.74 1.79
N VAL A 8 -0.66 -3.43 1.32
CA VAL A 8 -2.07 -3.03 1.47
C VAL A 8 -2.62 -3.65 2.75
N GLY A 9 -2.43 -2.96 3.87
CA GLY A 9 -2.90 -3.39 5.18
C GLY A 9 -4.37 -3.07 5.44
N THR A 10 -4.89 -3.61 6.54
CA THR A 10 -6.27 -3.39 6.99
C THR A 10 -6.52 -1.97 7.48
N THR A 11 -5.55 -1.36 8.16
CA THR A 11 -5.72 -0.02 8.77
C THR A 11 -5.05 1.10 7.99
N GLY A 12 -4.30 0.75 6.95
CA GLY A 12 -3.49 1.70 6.21
C GLY A 12 -2.61 1.02 5.17
N LEU A 13 -2.07 1.86 4.30
CA LEU A 13 -1.30 1.46 3.14
C LEU A 13 0.12 1.95 3.28
N ARG A 14 1.08 1.13 2.84
CA ARG A 14 2.50 1.46 2.88
C ARG A 14 3.16 1.20 1.56
N ALA A 15 4.17 2.00 1.28
CA ALA A 15 5.14 1.66 0.25
C ALA A 15 6.55 2.09 0.65
N ALA A 16 7.54 1.38 0.11
CA ALA A 16 8.94 1.74 0.22
C ALA A 16 9.74 1.18 -0.95
N VAL A 17 10.87 1.81 -1.26
CA VAL A 17 11.84 1.25 -2.20
C VAL A 17 12.83 0.38 -1.41
N VAL A 18 12.92 -0.89 -1.78
CA VAL A 18 13.88 -1.85 -1.25
C VAL A 18 15.04 -1.98 -2.23
N ARG A 19 16.25 -1.70 -1.76
CA ARG A 19 17.49 -1.80 -2.54
C ARG A 19 18.05 -3.23 -2.55
N PRO A 20 19.06 -3.51 -3.40
CA PRO A 20 19.63 -4.86 -3.52
C PRO A 20 20.27 -5.39 -2.23
N ASP A 21 20.71 -4.49 -1.36
CA ASP A 21 21.28 -4.77 -0.04
C ASP A 21 20.20 -4.84 1.06
N ALA A 22 18.93 -4.93 0.67
CA ALA A 22 17.75 -4.91 1.54
C ALA A 22 17.54 -3.61 2.32
N THR A 23 18.27 -2.53 2.02
CA THR A 23 18.00 -1.23 2.64
C THR A 23 16.66 -0.67 2.17
N ILE A 24 15.91 -0.09 3.11
CA ILE A 24 14.57 0.48 2.89
C ILE A 24 14.70 1.99 2.79
N VAL A 25 14.16 2.58 1.73
CA VAL A 25 14.16 4.03 1.48
C VAL A 25 12.79 4.52 1.07
N GLY A 26 12.45 5.75 1.46
CA GLY A 26 11.17 6.36 1.09
C GLY A 26 9.97 5.66 1.71
N PHE A 27 10.15 5.05 2.89
CA PHE A 27 9.02 4.44 3.60
C PHE A 27 7.93 5.49 3.82
N THR A 28 6.76 5.22 3.27
CA THR A 28 5.58 6.07 3.37
C THR A 28 4.41 5.24 3.88
N TYR A 29 3.63 5.82 4.80
CA TYR A 29 2.43 5.22 5.37
C TYR A 29 1.27 6.20 5.26
N GLU A 30 0.10 5.71 4.89
CA GLU A 30 -1.15 6.45 4.92
C GLU A 30 -2.23 5.64 5.69
N PRO A 31 -2.85 6.20 6.74
CA PRO A 31 -3.94 5.53 7.43
C PRO A 31 -5.22 5.54 6.57
N LEU A 32 -5.87 4.38 6.47
CA LEU A 32 -7.16 4.22 5.81
C LEU A 32 -7.93 3.09 6.52
N PRO A 33 -8.45 3.35 7.73
CA PRO A 33 -9.20 2.33 8.46
C PRO A 33 -10.51 1.98 7.75
N PRO A 34 -11.02 0.75 7.90
CA PRO A 34 -12.32 0.37 7.34
C PRO A 34 -13.45 1.11 8.06
N THR A 35 -14.62 1.11 7.43
CA THR A 35 -15.86 1.55 8.06
C THR A 35 -16.65 0.35 8.58
N SER A 36 -17.47 0.59 9.61
CA SER A 36 -18.38 -0.42 10.15
C SER A 36 -19.80 0.17 10.13
N PRO A 37 -20.61 -0.13 9.11
CA PRO A 37 -21.96 0.42 8.99
C PRO A 37 -22.89 -0.10 10.11
N PHE A 38 -22.62 -1.30 10.64
CA PHE A 38 -23.27 -1.87 11.81
C PHE A 38 -22.40 -2.99 12.41
N ALA A 39 -22.74 -3.41 13.64
CA ALA A 39 -21.98 -4.40 14.39
C ALA A 39 -21.82 -5.73 13.63
N GLY A 40 -20.57 -6.18 13.49
CA GLY A 40 -20.23 -7.42 12.79
C GLY A 40 -19.90 -7.25 11.30
N LEU A 41 -20.07 -6.05 10.73
CA LEU A 41 -19.68 -5.75 9.35
C LEU A 41 -18.48 -4.80 9.30
N VAL A 42 -17.58 -5.06 8.34
CA VAL A 42 -16.37 -4.29 8.07
C VAL A 42 -16.26 -4.10 6.56
N GLU A 43 -16.20 -2.85 6.11
CA GLU A 43 -16.16 -2.50 4.69
C GLU A 43 -14.97 -1.60 4.37
N PHE A 44 -14.48 -1.73 3.14
CA PHE A 44 -13.42 -0.90 2.59
C PHE A 44 -13.92 -0.21 1.32
N ASP A 45 -13.60 1.08 1.18
CA ASP A 45 -13.79 1.79 -0.09
C ASP A 45 -12.64 1.42 -1.04
N GLY A 46 -12.94 0.62 -2.08
CA GLY A 46 -11.96 0.15 -3.05
C GLY A 46 -11.32 1.26 -3.89
N VAL A 47 -12.04 2.36 -4.14
CA VAL A 47 -11.52 3.53 -4.85
C VAL A 47 -10.56 4.30 -3.94
N ALA A 48 -10.96 4.54 -2.70
CA ALA A 48 -10.09 5.21 -1.72
C ALA A 48 -8.81 4.39 -1.46
N MET A 49 -8.90 3.06 -1.39
CA MET A 49 -7.73 2.18 -1.27
C MET A 49 -6.80 2.31 -2.47
N ARG A 50 -7.31 2.25 -3.71
CA ARG A 50 -6.51 2.44 -4.92
C ARG A 50 -5.76 3.77 -4.88
N ASP A 51 -6.46 4.84 -4.55
CA ASP A 51 -5.87 6.18 -4.55
C ASP A 51 -4.80 6.34 -3.46
N ALA A 52 -5.03 5.75 -2.29
CA ALA A 52 -4.03 5.69 -1.22
C ALA A 52 -2.79 4.86 -1.61
N VAL A 53 -2.96 3.72 -2.31
CA VAL A 53 -1.82 2.93 -2.86
C VAL A 53 -0.95 3.82 -3.73
N LEU A 54 -1.57 4.54 -4.67
CA LEU A 54 -0.86 5.39 -5.61
C LEU A 54 -0.13 6.51 -4.89
N ARG A 55 -0.75 7.17 -3.90
CA ARG A 55 -0.11 8.23 -3.10
C ARG A 55 1.14 7.73 -2.38
N VAL A 56 1.05 6.62 -1.63
CA VAL A 56 2.21 6.10 -0.89
C VAL A 56 3.29 5.58 -1.82
N ALA A 57 2.92 4.97 -2.95
CA ALA A 57 3.86 4.51 -3.98
C ALA A 57 4.63 5.67 -4.62
N HIS A 58 3.93 6.73 -5.04
CA HIS A 58 4.56 7.91 -5.63
C HIS A 58 5.48 8.62 -4.63
N ALA A 59 5.06 8.76 -3.37
CA ALA A 59 5.89 9.33 -2.31
C ALA A 59 7.17 8.50 -2.08
N ALA A 60 7.07 7.17 -2.06
CA ALA A 60 8.23 6.30 -1.92
C ALA A 60 9.19 6.41 -3.12
N LEU A 61 8.67 6.46 -4.34
CA LEU A 61 9.47 6.62 -5.56
C LEU A 61 10.14 8.00 -5.66
N ALA A 62 9.50 9.06 -5.17
CA ALA A 62 10.08 10.39 -5.14
C ALA A 62 11.38 10.45 -4.31
N VAL A 63 11.49 9.62 -3.27
CA VAL A 63 12.70 9.52 -2.43
C VAL A 63 13.64 8.41 -2.91
N GLY A 64 13.11 7.26 -3.31
CA GLY A 64 13.88 6.06 -3.63
C GLY A 64 14.36 5.95 -5.08
N GLY A 65 13.83 6.77 -5.99
CA GLY A 65 14.18 6.78 -7.40
C GLY A 65 13.57 5.62 -8.20
N PRO A 66 14.04 5.40 -9.44
CA PRO A 66 13.49 4.38 -10.34
C PRO A 66 13.69 2.95 -9.79
N VAL A 67 12.75 2.06 -10.10
CA VAL A 67 12.73 0.66 -9.67
C VAL A 67 12.58 -0.29 -10.85
N ARG A 68 13.02 -1.54 -10.72
CA ARG A 68 12.89 -2.57 -11.77
C ARG A 68 11.52 -3.27 -11.73
N ALA A 69 10.89 -3.33 -10.56
CA ALA A 69 9.69 -4.11 -10.33
C ALA A 69 8.86 -3.51 -9.18
N VAL A 70 7.62 -3.99 -9.09
CA VAL A 70 6.70 -3.72 -7.98
C VAL A 70 6.37 -5.06 -7.32
N GLY A 71 6.60 -5.17 -6.01
CA GLY A 71 6.13 -6.28 -5.18
C GLY A 71 4.87 -5.85 -4.43
N ILE A 72 3.84 -6.70 -4.43
CA ILE A 72 2.57 -6.43 -3.75
C ILE A 72 2.32 -7.49 -2.69
N THR A 73 2.03 -7.03 -1.48
CA THR A 73 1.39 -7.83 -0.43
C THR A 73 0.11 -7.13 0.01
N ALA A 74 -0.90 -7.90 0.38
CA ALA A 74 -2.20 -7.37 0.79
C ALA A 74 -2.79 -8.17 1.94
N GLN A 75 -3.66 -7.52 2.70
CA GLN A 75 -4.60 -8.23 3.56
C GLN A 75 -5.37 -9.28 2.75
N ARG A 76 -5.67 -10.40 3.39
CA ARG A 76 -6.36 -11.54 2.75
C ARG A 76 -7.85 -11.48 3.07
N ALA A 77 -8.64 -12.25 2.33
CA ALA A 77 -10.09 -12.45 2.52
C ALA A 77 -10.98 -11.22 2.26
N SER A 78 -10.43 -10.02 2.06
CA SER A 78 -11.18 -8.89 1.49
C SER A 78 -11.58 -9.19 0.04
N THR A 79 -12.80 -8.83 -0.34
CA THR A 79 -13.33 -9.04 -1.69
C THR A 79 -13.85 -7.72 -2.25
N ILE A 80 -13.45 -7.39 -3.48
CA ILE A 80 -13.93 -6.23 -4.24
C ILE A 80 -14.49 -6.78 -5.56
N VAL A 81 -15.65 -6.29 -5.98
CA VAL A 81 -16.28 -6.58 -7.27
C VAL A 81 -16.52 -5.26 -7.99
N TRP A 82 -16.16 -5.18 -9.27
CA TRP A 82 -16.27 -3.96 -10.09
C TRP A 82 -16.73 -4.28 -11.51
#